data_AF-G7VAW3-F1
#
_entry.id   AF-G7VAW3-F1
#
_cell.length_a   1.000
_cell.length_b   1.000
_cell.length_c   1.000
_cell.angle_alpha   90.00
_cell.angle_beta   90.00
_cell.angle_gamma   90.00
#
_symmetry.space_group_name_H-M   'P 1'
#
loop_
_entity.id
_entity.type
_entity.pdbx_description
1 polymer ?
#
loop_
_entity_poly.entity_id
_entity_poly.type
_entity_poly.pdbx_seq_one_letter_code
_entity_poly.pdbx_strand_id
1 'polypeptide(L)'
;MYAQYAVYSPVGEYLRLVILQRLARGPASVEEINDVARKAVEKTGFRYDWRIWPELLKREVAVRDGVAELTPLGRWIYEQTKEEVAEYVKKTLGPLLV
;
A
#
# COMPACT_ATOMS: atom_id res chain seq x y z
N MET A 1 -21.18 8.26 -2.74
CA MET A 1 -20.97 6.92 -2.17
C MET A 1 -20.20 6.11 -3.21
N TYR A 2 -18.86 6.21 -3.24
CA TYR A 2 -18.05 5.36 -4.11
C TYR A 2 -17.69 4.11 -3.30
N ALA A 3 -18.58 3.12 -3.34
CA ALA A 3 -18.24 1.77 -2.92
C ALA A 3 -17.23 1.22 -3.93
N GLN A 4 -15.93 1.46 -3.71
CA GLN A 4 -14.90 0.75 -4.44
C GLN A 4 -14.86 -0.67 -3.87
N TYR A 5 -15.49 -1.58 -4.61
CA TYR A 5 -15.18 -3.00 -4.60
C TYR A 5 -13.67 -3.16 -4.42
N ALA A 6 -13.27 -3.91 -3.40
CA ALA A 6 -11.88 -4.24 -3.13
C ALA A 6 -11.23 -4.76 -4.42
N VAL A 7 -10.52 -3.88 -5.13
CA VAL A 7 -9.80 -4.23 -6.36
C VAL A 7 -8.69 -5.21 -6.01
N TYR A 8 -8.24 -5.14 -4.75
CA TYR A 8 -7.20 -5.98 -4.19
C TYR A 8 -7.74 -6.85 -3.05
N SER A 9 -7.06 -7.98 -2.82
CA SER A 9 -7.29 -8.77 -1.61
C SER A 9 -7.09 -7.90 -0.35
N PRO A 10 -7.63 -8.27 0.81
CA PRO A 10 -7.39 -7.53 2.06
C PRO A 10 -5.91 -7.30 2.36
N VAL A 11 -5.04 -8.28 2.05
CA VAL A 11 -3.58 -8.17 2.19
C VAL A 11 -3.00 -7.19 1.16
N GLY A 12 -3.53 -7.17 -0.06
CA GLY A 12 -3.15 -6.20 -1.08
C GLY A 12 -3.55 -4.77 -0.73
N GLU A 13 -4.75 -4.55 -0.17
CA GLU A 13 -5.16 -3.23 0.34
C GLU A 13 -4.29 -2.78 1.51
N TYR A 14 -3.93 -3.70 2.41
CA TYR A 14 -2.99 -3.40 3.47
C TYR A 14 -1.60 -3.02 2.94
N LEU A 15 -1.09 -3.80 1.97
CA LEU A 15 0.18 -3.54 1.31
C LEU A 15 0.19 -2.18 0.61
N ARG A 16 -0.91 -1.85 -0.08
CA ARG A 16 -1.14 -0.54 -0.69
C ARG A 16 -1.09 0.57 0.36
N LEU A 17 -1.84 0.45 1.45
CA LEU A 17 -1.91 1.45 2.51
C LEU A 17 -0.52 1.79 3.07
N VAL A 18 0.26 0.78 3.47
CA VAL A 18 1.56 0.99 4.13
C VAL A 18 2.61 1.58 3.19
N ILE A 19 2.61 1.19 1.91
CA ILE A 19 3.54 1.73 0.92
C ILE A 19 3.20 3.19 0.60
N LEU A 20 1.92 3.49 0.37
CA LEU A 20 1.48 4.87 0.13
C LEU A 20 1.74 5.76 1.35
N GLN A 21 1.49 5.26 2.57
CA GLN A 21 1.81 5.97 3.81
C GLN A 21 3.30 6.27 3.94
N ARG A 22 4.16 5.32 3.56
CA ARG A 22 5.62 5.55 3.57
C ARG A 22 6.01 6.61 2.55
N LEU A 23 5.53 6.52 1.31
CA LEU A 23 5.89 7.44 0.23
C LEU A 23 5.23 8.83 0.38
N ALA A 24 4.17 8.95 1.18
CA ALA A 24 3.57 10.24 1.53
C ALA A 24 4.54 11.15 2.31
N ARG A 25 5.51 10.56 3.02
CA ARG A 25 6.58 11.27 3.75
C ARG A 25 7.73 11.73 2.84
N GLY A 26 7.74 11.27 1.59
CA GLY A 26 8.77 11.58 0.60
C GLY A 26 9.21 10.35 -0.18
N PRO A 27 9.94 10.54 -1.29
CA PRO A 27 10.50 9.45 -2.10
C PRO A 27 11.36 8.49 -1.27
N ALA A 28 11.46 7.24 -1.72
CA ALA A 28 12.24 6.20 -1.05
C ALA A 28 12.89 5.28 -2.09
N SER A 29 13.97 4.59 -1.74
CA SER A 29 14.52 3.58 -2.64
C SER A 29 13.56 2.39 -2.77
N VAL A 30 13.60 1.72 -3.93
CA VAL A 30 12.85 0.47 -4.16
C VAL A 30 13.20 -0.60 -3.12
N GLU A 31 14.47 -0.65 -2.67
CA GLU A 31 14.92 -1.55 -1.61
C GLU A 31 14.21 -1.28 -0.29
N GLU A 32 14.07 -0.01 0.08
CA GLU A 32 13.36 0.38 1.29
C GLU A 32 11.86 0.02 1.21
N ILE A 33 11.25 0.26 0.05
CA ILE A 33 9.84 -0.12 -0.19
C ILE A 33 9.68 -1.63 -0.19
N ASN A 34 10.62 -2.40 -0.72
CA ASN A 34 10.62 -3.86 -0.64
C ASN A 34 10.65 -4.33 0.82
N ASP A 35 11.45 -3.69 1.68
CA ASP A 35 11.47 -4.00 3.10
C ASP A 35 10.17 -3.64 3.82
N VAL A 36 9.56 -2.50 3.48
CA VAL A 36 8.22 -2.13 3.97
C VAL A 36 7.18 -3.17 3.55
N ALA A 37 7.17 -3.53 2.27
CA ALA A 37 6.25 -4.48 1.67
C ALA A 37 6.36 -5.87 2.32
N ARG A 38 7.60 -6.37 2.46
CA ARG A 38 7.90 -7.65 3.09
C ARG A 38 7.44 -7.68 4.54
N LYS A 39 7.84 -6.69 5.35
CA LYS A 39 7.45 -6.60 6.78
C LYS A 39 5.94 -6.52 6.94
N ALA A 40 5.25 -5.81 6.05
CA ALA A 40 3.80 -5.70 6.08
C ALA A 40 3.14 -7.07 5.85
N VAL A 41 3.53 -7.79 4.81
CA VAL A 41 2.98 -9.12 4.54
C VAL A 41 3.30 -10.10 5.66
N GLU A 42 4.54 -10.11 6.17
CA GLU A 42 4.95 -10.96 7.30
C GLU A 42 4.07 -10.75 8.54
N LYS A 43 3.71 -9.49 8.85
CA LYS A 43 2.80 -9.18 9.97
C LYS A 43 1.40 -9.74 9.82
N THR A 44 0.94 -9.95 8.59
CA THR A 44 -0.42 -10.49 8.35
C THR A 44 -0.50 -12.00 8.63
N GLY A 45 0.63 -12.72 8.61
CA GLY A 45 0.66 -14.18 8.72
C GLY A 45 0.15 -14.94 7.49
N PHE A 46 -0.28 -14.25 6.43
CA PHE A 46 -0.74 -14.86 5.18
C PHE A 46 0.41 -15.08 4.21
N ARG A 47 0.32 -16.13 3.38
CA ARG A 47 1.18 -16.29 2.21
C ARG A 47 0.73 -15.34 1.11
N TYR A 48 1.47 -14.26 0.92
CA TYR A 48 1.24 -13.28 -0.13
C TYR A 48 2.58 -12.88 -0.76
N ASP A 49 2.62 -12.71 -2.07
CA ASP A 49 3.84 -12.23 -2.73
C ASP A 49 3.92 -10.71 -2.62
N TRP A 50 4.75 -10.21 -1.70
CA TRP A 50 4.94 -8.76 -1.53
C TRP A 50 5.64 -8.10 -2.72
N ARG A 51 6.30 -8.87 -3.60
CA ARG A 51 7.04 -8.34 -4.76
C ARG A 51 6.14 -7.80 -5.86
N ILE A 52 4.85 -8.08 -5.80
CA ILE A 52 3.88 -7.58 -6.80
C ILE A 52 3.57 -6.10 -6.65
N TRP A 53 4.04 -5.45 -5.57
CA TRP A 53 3.69 -4.06 -5.28
C TRP A 53 3.93 -3.06 -6.43
N PRO A 54 4.97 -3.19 -7.30
CA PRO A 54 5.15 -2.26 -8.41
C PRO A 54 4.00 -2.34 -9.42
N GLU A 55 3.50 -3.54 -9.68
CA GLU A 55 2.35 -3.75 -10.57
C GLU A 55 1.04 -3.35 -9.89
N LEU A 56 0.90 -3.69 -8.59
CA LEU A 56 -0.25 -3.33 -7.75
C LEU A 56 -0.47 -1.82 -7.69
N LEU A 57 0.62 -1.04 -7.66
CA LEU A 57 0.61 0.41 -7.42
C LEU A 57 1.07 1.21 -8.63
N LYS A 58 1.06 0.62 -9.84
CA LYS A 58 1.60 1.25 -11.05
C LYS A 58 0.96 2.60 -11.41
N ARG A 59 -0.22 2.92 -10.87
CA ARG A 59 -0.90 4.21 -11.06
C ARG A 59 -0.58 5.20 -9.95
N GLU A 60 -0.40 4.71 -8.74
CA GLU A 60 -0.16 5.50 -7.53
C GLU A 60 1.32 5.81 -7.29
N VAL A 61 2.21 4.97 -7.79
CA VAL A 61 3.66 5.04 -7.56
C VAL A 61 4.38 5.03 -8.90
N ALA A 62 5.28 5.99 -9.08
CA ALA A 62 6.26 5.98 -10.16
C ALA A 62 7.60 5.48 -9.62
N VAL A 63 8.30 4.66 -10.41
CA VAL A 63 9.66 4.22 -10.13
C VAL A 63 10.58 4.80 -11.18
N ARG A 64 11.59 5.57 -10.75
CA ARG A 64 12.59 6.21 -11.61
C ARG A 64 13.96 6.03 -10.97
N ASP A 65 14.91 5.47 -11.72
CA ASP A 65 16.29 5.29 -11.27
C ASP A 65 16.41 4.57 -9.90
N GLY A 66 15.55 3.57 -9.66
CA GLY A 66 15.51 2.83 -8.39
C GLY A 66 14.87 3.57 -7.21
N VAL A 67 14.30 4.75 -7.45
CA VAL A 67 13.56 5.56 -6.47
C VAL A 67 12.06 5.47 -6.76
N ALA A 68 11.28 5.15 -5.74
CA ALA A 68 9.83 5.16 -5.76
C ALA A 68 9.30 6.50 -5.22
N GLU A 69 8.33 7.08 -5.91
CA GLU A 69 7.65 8.31 -5.52
C GLU A 69 6.14 8.22 -5.76
N LEU A 70 5.35 8.91 -4.93
CA LEU A 70 3.91 9.04 -5.20
C LEU A 70 3.68 9.87 -6.45
N THR A 71 2.83 9.38 -7.34
CA THR A 71 2.25 10.21 -8.40
C THR A 71 1.26 11.21 -7.78
N PRO A 72 0.91 12.29 -8.50
CA PRO A 72 -0.16 13.19 -8.06
C PRO A 72 -1.48 12.45 -7.79
N LEU A 73 -1.80 11.46 -8.63
CA LEU A 73 -2.95 10.58 -8.44
C LEU A 73 -2.81 9.73 -7.18
N GLY A 74 -1.64 9.10 -6.96
CA GLY A 74 -1.39 8.27 -5.78
C GLY A 74 -1.50 9.04 -4.48
N ARG A 75 -0.97 10.27 -4.45
CA ARG A 75 -1.12 11.19 -3.31
C ARG A 75 -2.59 11.53 -3.06
N TRP A 76 -3.32 11.93 -4.10
CA TRP A 76 -4.73 12.24 -3.98
C TRP A 76 -5.54 11.04 -3.47
N ILE A 77 -5.34 9.84 -4.04
CA ILE A 77 -6.08 8.65 -3.58
C ILE A 77 -5.73 8.33 -2.12
N TYR A 78 -4.45 8.34 -1.74
CA TYR A 78 -4.04 8.10 -0.37
C TYR A 78 -4.72 9.08 0.60
N GLU A 79 -4.74 10.37 0.27
CA GLU A 79 -5.38 11.38 1.12
C GLU A 79 -6.90 11.21 1.22
N GLN A 80 -7.56 10.73 0.17
CA GLN A 80 -9.01 10.52 0.16
C GLN A 80 -9.45 9.20 0.80
N THR A 81 -8.62 8.15 0.77
CA THR A 81 -9.05 6.79 1.12
C THR A 81 -8.32 6.17 2.31
N LYS A 82 -7.29 6.82 2.89
CA LYS A 82 -6.46 6.20 3.95
C LYS A 82 -7.27 5.75 5.17
N GLU A 83 -8.25 6.53 5.65
CA GLU A 83 -9.08 6.17 6.80
C GLU A 83 -10.04 5.01 6.46
N GLU A 84 -10.65 5.03 5.28
CA GLU A 84 -11.58 3.99 4.85
C GLU A 84 -10.86 2.65 4.64
N VAL A 85 -9.69 2.68 3.99
CA VAL A 85 -8.85 1.50 3.78
C VAL A 85 -8.31 0.97 5.12
N ALA A 86 -7.89 1.86 6.03
CA ALA A 86 -7.45 1.47 7.37
C ALA A 86 -8.56 0.74 8.14
N GLU A 87 -9.78 1.27 8.12
CA GLU A 87 -10.93 0.67 8.78
C GLU A 87 -11.32 -0.67 8.15
N TYR A 88 -11.25 -0.78 6.82
CA TYR A 88 -11.46 -2.05 6.11
C TYR A 88 -10.42 -3.09 6.51
N VAL A 89 -9.12 -2.75 6.45
CA VAL A 89 -8.03 -3.65 6.86
C VAL A 89 -8.20 -4.10 8.31
N LYS A 90 -8.54 -3.18 9.21
CA LYS A 90 -8.79 -3.49 10.61
C LYS A 90 -9.93 -4.49 10.79
N LYS A 91 -11.04 -4.32 10.06
CA LYS A 91 -12.18 -5.23 10.10
C LYS A 91 -11.87 -6.60 9.53
N THR A 92 -11.05 -6.68 8.48
CA THR A 92 -10.84 -7.93 7.74
C THR A 92 -9.63 -8.73 8.20
N LEU A 93 -8.52 -8.06 8.52
CA LEU A 93 -7.25 -8.69 8.92
C LEU A 93 -6.95 -8.54 10.42
N GLY A 94 -7.71 -7.71 11.13
CA GLY A 94 -7.62 -7.52 12.57
C GLY A 94 -6.95 -6.19 12.98
N PRO A 95 -7.17 -5.76 14.23
CA PRO A 95 -6.81 -4.41 14.70
C PRO A 95 -5.33 -4.19 14.97
N LEU A 96 -4.48 -5.21 14.87
CA LEU A 96 -3.04 -5.09 15.17
C LEU A 96 -2.20 -4.59 13.98
N LEU A 97 -2.82 -4.42 12.81
CA LEU A 97 -2.13 -4.06 11.57
C LEU A 97 -2.14 -2.56 11.26
N VAL A 98 -3.04 -1.78 11.88
CA VAL A 98 -3.32 -0.38 11.55
C VAL A 98 -3.42 0.49 12.80
#